data_AF-A0A9C9JN09-F1
#
_entry.id   AF-A0A9C9JN09-F1
#
_cell.length_a   1.000
_cell.length_b   1.000
_cell.length_c   1.000
_cell.angle_alpha   90.00
_cell.angle_beta   90.00
_cell.angle_gamma   90.00
#
_symmetry.space_group_name_H-M   'P 1'
#
loop_
_entity.id
_entity.type
_entity.pdbx_description
1 polymer ?
#
loop_
_entity_poly.entity_id
_entity_poly.type
_entity_poly.pdbx_seq_one_letter_code
_entity_poly.pdbx_strand_id
1 'polypeptide(L)'
;MKLYLINPSNPVVSIVNVKESRWNRYRVWKPLSLMVLAGLTPKDWEVSIVDENLGVPDYISMPLPNLVGITAFTSQANRAYEVAAHFRNLGIPVVMGGI
;
A
#
# COMPACT_ATOMS: atom_id res chain seq x y z
N MET A 1 -13.61 -13.88 0.43
CA MET A 1 -12.30 -13.66 1.10
C MET A 1 -11.94 -12.18 0.97
N LYS A 2 -11.09 -11.60 1.84
CA LYS A 2 -10.71 -10.17 1.80
C LYS A 2 -9.22 -10.01 1.51
N LEU A 3 -8.89 -9.14 0.55
CA LEU A 3 -7.52 -8.84 0.12
C LEU A 3 -7.26 -7.34 0.25
N TYR A 4 -6.19 -6.97 0.96
CA TYR A 4 -5.67 -5.61 0.95
C TYR A 4 -4.52 -5.47 -0.02
N LEU A 5 -4.60 -4.51 -0.93
CA LEU A 5 -3.54 -4.13 -1.86
C LEU A 5 -3.03 -2.75 -1.47
N ILE A 6 -1.82 -2.67 -0.92
CA ILE A 6 -1.33 -1.49 -0.22
C ILE A 6 -0.17 -0.85 -0.99
N ASN A 7 -0.28 0.45 -1.24
CA ASN A 7 0.81 1.33 -1.66
C ASN A 7 1.23 2.18 -0.44
N PRO A 8 2.37 1.89 0.21
CA PRO A 8 2.80 2.57 1.42
C PRO A 8 3.10 4.06 1.19
N SER A 9 3.11 4.84 2.26
CA SER A 9 3.43 6.27 2.18
C SER A 9 4.91 6.46 1.83
N ASN A 10 5.17 7.48 1.02
CA ASN A 10 6.53 7.86 0.65
C ASN A 10 7.03 9.02 1.54
N PRO A 11 8.11 8.85 2.32
CA PRO A 11 8.61 9.92 3.19
C PRO A 11 9.39 11.01 2.43
N VAL A 12 9.77 10.78 1.17
CA VAL A 12 10.62 11.67 0.37
C VAL A 12 9.80 12.61 -0.52
N VAL A 13 8.64 12.14 -0.97
CA VAL A 13 7.78 12.83 -1.94
C VAL A 13 6.31 12.67 -1.60
N SER A 14 5.55 13.76 -1.67
CA SER A 14 4.12 13.80 -1.38
C SER A 14 3.32 14.26 -2.59
N ILE A 15 2.20 13.58 -2.86
CA ILE A 15 1.25 13.96 -3.91
C ILE A 15 0.21 14.98 -3.41
N VAL A 16 -0.04 15.00 -2.09
CA VAL A 16 -1.02 15.88 -1.44
C VAL A 16 -0.36 17.20 -0.97
N ASN A 17 0.85 17.14 -0.42
CA ASN A 17 1.56 18.30 0.14
C ASN A 17 2.60 18.88 -0.82
N VAL A 18 2.14 19.21 -2.03
CA VAL A 18 3.01 19.54 -3.18
C VAL A 18 4.02 20.66 -2.87
N LYS A 19 3.66 21.65 -2.04
CA LYS A 19 4.50 22.82 -1.75
C LYS A 19 5.60 22.59 -0.70
N GLU A 20 5.59 21.48 0.02
CA GLU A 20 6.49 21.25 1.16
C GLU A 20 7.89 20.76 0.77
N SER A 21 8.06 20.22 -0.45
CA SER A 21 9.34 19.70 -0.91
C SER A 21 9.55 19.94 -2.40
N ARG A 22 10.74 20.43 -2.76
CA ARG A 22 11.18 20.57 -4.16
C ARG A 22 11.20 19.24 -4.92
N TRP A 23 11.30 18.13 -4.19
CA TRP A 23 11.30 16.78 -4.75
C TRP A 23 9.89 16.33 -5.17
N ASN A 24 8.83 16.99 -4.69
CA ASN A 24 7.45 16.69 -5.07
C ASN A 24 7.16 16.94 -6.56
N ARG A 25 8.07 17.56 -7.32
CA ARG A 25 7.98 17.60 -8.79
C ARG A 25 8.09 16.21 -9.43
N TYR A 26 8.73 15.26 -8.73
CA TYR A 26 8.85 13.85 -9.13
C TYR A 26 7.67 13.03 -8.57
N ARG A 27 6.45 13.55 -8.74
CA ARG A 27 5.22 13.10 -8.08
C ARG A 27 5.06 11.57 -8.11
N VAL A 28 4.61 11.05 -6.97
CA VAL A 28 4.48 9.63 -6.67
C VAL A 28 3.54 8.96 -7.67
N TRP A 29 4.07 7.92 -8.30
CA TRP A 29 3.39 7.12 -9.31
C TRP A 29 2.11 6.51 -8.75
N LYS A 30 1.04 6.55 -9.55
CA LYS A 30 -0.19 5.82 -9.22
C LYS A 30 0.12 4.32 -9.24
N PRO A 31 -0.31 3.54 -8.23
CA PRO A 31 0.00 2.12 -8.15
C PRO A 31 -0.84 1.30 -9.16
N LEU A 32 -0.58 1.50 -10.46
CA LEU A 32 -1.31 0.83 -11.55
C LEU A 32 -1.20 -0.70 -11.45
N SER A 33 -0.06 -1.21 -10.98
CA SER A 33 0.13 -2.63 -10.68
C SER A 33 -0.94 -3.18 -9.72
N LEU A 34 -1.30 -2.43 -8.68
CA LEU A 34 -2.35 -2.85 -7.74
C LEU A 34 -3.74 -2.83 -8.38
N MET A 35 -4.02 -1.87 -9.28
CA MET A 35 -5.28 -1.85 -10.02
C MET A 35 -5.40 -3.03 -10.99
N VAL A 36 -4.29 -3.42 -11.63
CA VAL A 36 -4.23 -4.62 -12.48
C VAL A 36 -4.46 -5.88 -11.65
N LEU A 37 -3.79 -6.01 -10.49
CA LEU A 37 -4.02 -7.13 -9.58
C LEU A 37 -5.47 -7.19 -9.11
N ALA A 38 -6.08 -6.06 -8.74
CA ALA A 38 -7.48 -6.03 -8.33
C ALA A 38 -8.42 -6.52 -9.46
N GLY A 39 -8.17 -6.14 -10.71
CA GLY A 39 -8.96 -6.59 -11.87
C GLY A 39 -8.76 -8.06 -12.24
N LEU A 40 -7.59 -8.63 -11.95
CA LEU A 40 -7.28 -10.04 -12.18
C LEU A 40 -7.63 -10.96 -11.00
N THR A 41 -7.90 -10.38 -9.82
CA THR A 41 -8.26 -11.15 -8.63
C THR A 41 -9.63 -11.83 -8.85
N PRO A 42 -9.79 -13.11 -8.48
CA PRO A 42 -11.07 -13.81 -8.59
C PRO A 42 -12.23 -13.06 -7.91
N LYS A 43 -13.43 -13.14 -8.50
CA LYS A 43 -14.61 -12.35 -8.09
C LYS A 43 -15.14 -12.65 -6.68
N ASP A 44 -14.78 -13.79 -6.10
CA ASP A 44 -15.11 -14.20 -4.73
C ASP A 44 -14.25 -13.51 -3.65
N TRP A 45 -13.26 -12.71 -4.07
CA TRP A 45 -12.49 -11.83 -3.20
C TRP A 45 -13.05 -10.41 -3.19
N GLU A 46 -13.19 -9.86 -1.98
CA GLU A 46 -13.38 -8.44 -1.74
C GLU A 46 -12.00 -7.78 -1.68
N VAL A 47 -11.67 -7.00 -2.72
CA VAL A 47 -10.38 -6.31 -2.82
C VAL A 47 -10.51 -4.87 -2.36
N SER A 48 -9.64 -4.44 -1.44
CA SER A 48 -9.50 -3.03 -1.05
C SER A 48 -8.11 -2.52 -1.43
N ILE A 49 -8.06 -1.47 -2.25
CA ILE A 49 -6.81 -0.77 -2.56
C ILE A 49 -6.62 0.34 -1.53
N VAL A 50 -5.49 0.32 -0.85
CA VAL A 50 -5.09 1.33 0.15
C VAL A 50 -3.89 2.09 -0.39
N ASP A 51 -4.05 3.38 -0.65
CA ASP A 51 -2.95 4.27 -1.04
C ASP A 51 -2.65 5.23 0.12
N GLU A 52 -1.64 4.89 0.92
CA GLU A 52 -1.24 5.70 2.08
C GLU A 52 -0.76 7.10 1.68
N ASN A 53 -0.43 7.33 0.40
CA ASN A 53 -0.06 8.66 -0.09
C ASN A 53 -1.26 9.63 -0.13
N LEU A 54 -2.49 9.11 -0.04
CA LEU A 54 -3.72 9.90 0.16
C LEU A 54 -4.08 10.07 1.64
N GLY A 55 -3.40 9.35 2.53
CA GLY A 55 -3.66 9.30 3.96
C GLY A 55 -3.43 7.89 4.49
N VAL A 56 -2.66 7.77 5.56
CA VAL A 56 -2.43 6.49 6.25
C VAL A 56 -3.73 6.11 6.98
N PRO A 57 -4.35 4.96 6.67
CA PRO A 57 -5.54 4.54 7.39
C PRO A 57 -5.18 4.00 8.76
N ASP A 58 -6.15 3.98 9.66
CA ASP A 58 -6.04 3.25 10.92
C ASP A 58 -6.27 1.75 10.68
N TYR A 59 -5.19 1.01 10.41
CA TYR A 59 -5.27 -0.43 10.16
C TYR A 59 -5.87 -1.23 11.34
N ILE A 60 -5.81 -0.70 12.57
CA ILE A 60 -6.30 -1.39 13.76
C ILE A 60 -7.83 -1.41 13.78
N SER A 61 -8.49 -0.35 13.31
CA SER A 61 -9.96 -0.29 13.22
C SER A 61 -10.52 -0.92 11.94
N MET A 62 -9.67 -1.29 10.98
CA MET A 62 -10.09 -1.94 9.74
C MET A 62 -10.36 -3.44 9.95
N PRO A 63 -11.32 -4.03 9.21
CA PRO A 63 -11.54 -5.48 9.22
C PRO A 63 -10.28 -6.26 8.81
N LEU A 64 -9.96 -7.35 9.51
CA LEU A 64 -8.78 -8.15 9.17
C LEU A 64 -8.92 -8.80 7.78
N PRO A 65 -7.95 -8.62 6.88
CA PRO A 65 -7.93 -9.31 5.59
C PRO A 65 -7.44 -10.76 5.73
N ASN A 66 -7.71 -11.58 4.71
CA ASN A 66 -7.13 -12.92 4.57
C ASN A 66 -5.74 -12.89 3.95
N LEU A 67 -5.42 -11.86 3.16
CA LEU A 67 -4.14 -11.69 2.47
C LEU A 67 -3.84 -10.20 2.30
N VAL A 68 -2.56 -9.84 2.37
CA VAL A 68 -2.08 -8.49 2.06
C VAL A 68 -1.05 -8.55 0.94
N GLY A 69 -1.28 -7.79 -0.13
CA GLY A 69 -0.29 -7.48 -1.16
C GLY A 69 0.26 -6.07 -0.96
N ILE A 70 1.57 -5.91 -1.02
CA ILE A 70 2.24 -4.61 -0.89
C ILE A 70 3.06 -4.35 -2.16
N THR A 71 2.86 -3.20 -2.79
CA THR A 71 3.79 -2.68 -3.81
C THR A 71 4.56 -1.52 -3.20
N ALA A 72 5.89 -1.52 -3.32
CA ALA A 72 6.72 -0.45 -2.80
C ALA A 72 7.82 -0.08 -3.78
N PHE A 73 8.13 1.21 -3.86
CA PHE A 73 9.42 1.64 -4.37
C PHE A 73 10.52 1.43 -3.32
N THR A 74 11.78 1.35 -3.74
CA THR A 74 12.93 1.34 -2.79
C THR A 74 12.86 2.48 -1.78
N SER A 75 12.39 3.68 -2.19
CA SER A 75 12.19 4.84 -1.27
C SER A 75 11.09 4.65 -0.22
N GLN A 76 10.20 3.67 -0.40
CA GLN A 76 9.12 3.32 0.52
C GLN A 76 9.44 2.06 1.35
N ALA A 77 10.61 1.43 1.15
CA ALA A 77 10.94 0.12 1.72
C ALA A 77 10.75 0.05 3.24
N ASN A 78 11.22 1.05 3.99
CA ASN A 78 11.06 1.10 5.44
C ASN A 78 9.58 1.05 5.85
N ARG A 79 8.75 1.90 5.25
CA ARG A 79 7.31 1.92 5.53
C ARG A 79 6.62 0.62 5.09
N ALA A 80 7.04 0.05 3.96
CA ALA A 80 6.54 -1.24 3.49
C ALA A 80 6.83 -2.37 4.51
N TYR A 81 8.02 -2.38 5.11
CA TYR A 81 8.37 -3.34 6.16
C TYR A 81 7.56 -3.14 7.44
N GLU A 82 7.28 -1.90 7.85
CA GLU A 82 6.40 -1.62 9.00
C GLU A 82 4.99 -2.16 8.77
N VAL A 83 4.40 -1.87 7.61
CA VAL A 83 3.07 -2.37 7.24
C VAL A 83 3.07 -3.90 7.16
N ALA A 84 4.09 -4.50 6.56
CA ALA A 84 4.22 -5.95 6.50
C ALA A 84 4.35 -6.56 7.90
N ALA A 85 5.15 -5.98 8.79
CA ALA A 85 5.33 -6.44 10.15
C ALA A 85 4.00 -6.37 10.94
N HIS A 86 3.24 -5.29 10.80
CA HIS A 86 1.92 -5.15 11.43
C HIS A 86 1.00 -6.33 11.11
N PHE A 87 0.78 -6.63 9.82
CA PHE A 87 -0.11 -7.73 9.43
C PHE A 87 0.46 -9.12 9.74
N ARG A 88 1.78 -9.31 9.58
CA ARG A 88 2.43 -10.59 9.94
C ARG A 88 2.32 -10.89 11.43
N ASN A 89 2.39 -9.88 12.30
CA ASN A 89 2.20 -10.05 13.75
C ASN A 89 0.77 -10.48 14.11
N LEU A 90 -0.20 -10.22 13.24
CA LEU A 90 -1.58 -10.69 13.36
C LEU A 90 -1.80 -12.08 12.72
N GLY A 91 -0.75 -12.73 12.23
CA GLY A 91 -0.82 -14.04 11.56
C GLY A 91 -1.33 -13.96 10.12
N ILE A 92 -1.45 -12.76 9.54
CA ILE A 92 -1.95 -12.57 8.18
C ILE A 92 -0.79 -12.73 7.18
N PRO A 93 -0.94 -13.54 6.12
CA PRO A 93 0.09 -13.67 5.09
C PRO A 93 0.25 -12.36 4.32
N VAL A 94 1.51 -12.01 4.02
CA VAL A 94 1.88 -10.80 3.28
C VAL A 94 2.76 -11.18 2.09
N VAL A 95 2.42 -10.66 0.91
CA VAL A 95 3.25 -10.73 -0.30
C VAL A 95 3.69 -9.31 -0.66
N MET A 96 5.00 -9.09 -0.79
CA MET A 96 5.57 -7.79 -1.13
C MET A 96 6.31 -7.87 -2.45
N GLY A 97 6.12 -6.87 -3.31
CA GLY A 97 6.86 -6.68 -4.56
C GLY A 97 7.04 -5.19 -4.88
N GLY A 98 7.49 -4.89 -6.10
CA GLY A 98 7.79 -3.52 -6.54
C GLY A 98 9.24 -3.35 -6.98
N ILE A 99 9.74 -2.11 -6.99
CA ILE A 99 11.06 -1.73 -7.52
C ILE A 99 11.83 -0.75 -6.64
#